data_AF-A0A183GN61-F1
#
_entry.id   AF-A0A183GN61-F1
#
_cell.length_a   1.000
_cell.length_b   1.000
_cell.length_c   1.000
_cell.angle_alpha   90.00
_cell.angle_beta   90.00
_cell.angle_gamma   90.00
#
_symmetry.space_group_name_H-M   'P 1'
#
loop_
_entity.id
_entity.type
_entity.pdbx_description
1 polymer ?
#
loop_
_entity_poly.entity_id
_entity_poly.type
_entity_poly.pdbx_seq_one_letter_code
_entity_poly.pdbx_strand_id
1 'polypeptide(L)'
;MVQPQSVDPVKVNGYVNDATAVLRNFSHIVSDNIFVLDAIPRGTERFFENYQDDLRRNRFPHPGGEVNTTASLDLARSILKRAVQSCAKCSTFDYVPTFTANGKFQLFDIHAHVAYENSVFHFTPYGLHRLRPLYKGICDKFTKKAGELPA
;
A
#
# COMPACT_ATOMS: atom_id res chain seq x y z
N MET A 1 -18.67 6.98 18.95
CA MET A 1 -17.50 7.63 18.33
C MET A 1 -16.30 7.34 19.21
N VAL A 2 -15.39 6.48 18.77
CA VAL A 2 -14.13 6.25 19.49
C VAL A 2 -13.23 7.43 19.15
N GLN A 3 -12.86 8.25 20.14
CA GLN A 3 -11.84 9.28 19.93
C GLN A 3 -10.56 8.61 19.43
N PRO A 4 -9.87 9.16 18.41
CA PRO A 4 -8.55 8.65 18.06
C PRO A 4 -7.66 8.78 19.30
N GLN A 5 -7.13 7.66 19.78
CA GLN A 5 -6.10 7.73 20.82
C GLN A 5 -5.00 8.67 20.33
N SER A 6 -4.70 9.71 21.10
CA SER A 6 -3.60 10.62 20.78
C SER A 6 -2.32 9.81 20.75
N VAL A 7 -1.77 9.56 19.56
CA VAL A 7 -0.55 8.79 19.42
C VAL A 7 0.61 9.63 19.93
N ASP A 8 1.40 9.05 20.83
CA ASP A 8 2.56 9.69 21.46
C ASP A 8 3.54 10.23 20.40
N PRO A 9 3.78 11.55 20.35
CA PRO A 9 4.70 12.16 19.39
C PRO A 9 6.12 11.58 19.44
N VAL A 10 6.58 11.13 20.62
CA VAL A 10 7.90 10.51 20.79
C VAL A 10 7.96 9.20 20.00
N LYS A 11 6.91 8.37 20.09
CA LYS A 11 6.82 7.11 19.34
C LYS A 11 6.76 7.36 17.84
N VAL A 12 5.96 8.34 17.40
CA VAL A 12 5.85 8.70 15.97
C VAL A 12 7.22 9.13 15.43
N ASN A 13 7.96 9.95 16.18
CA ASN A 13 9.30 10.36 15.80
C ASN A 13 10.28 9.18 15.75
N GLY A 14 10.16 8.22 16.68
CA GLY A 14 10.89 6.95 16.62
C GLY A 14 10.67 6.23 15.28
N TYR A 15 9.40 6.00 14.90
CA TYR A 15 9.09 5.34 13.63
C TYR A 15 9.61 6.10 12.40
N VAL A 16 9.56 7.43 12.41
CA VAL A 16 10.12 8.25 11.32
C VAL A 16 11.64 8.10 11.25
N ASN A 17 12.33 8.08 12.38
CA ASN A 17 13.78 7.90 12.44
C ASN A 17 14.19 6.52 11.93
N ASP A 18 13.48 5.47 12.34
CA ASP A 18 13.74 4.09 11.89
C ASP A 18 13.53 3.95 10.38
N ALA A 19 12.41 4.45 9.85
CA ALA A 19 12.14 4.44 8.41
C ALA A 19 13.20 5.25 7.63
N THR A 20 13.61 6.40 8.15
CA THR A 20 14.66 7.23 7.55
C THR A 20 16.00 6.51 7.52
N ALA A 21 16.36 5.79 8.59
CA ALA A 21 17.61 5.01 8.64
C ALA A 21 17.62 3.91 7.57
N VAL A 22 16.50 3.21 7.38
CA VAL A 22 16.35 2.21 6.31
C VAL A 22 16.53 2.85 4.93
N LEU A 23 15.86 3.97 4.65
CA LEU A 23 15.98 4.66 3.36
C LEU A 23 17.40 5.20 3.11
N ARG A 24 18.09 5.67 4.17
CA ARG A 24 19.50 6.10 4.08
C ARG A 24 20.40 4.93 3.69
N ASN A 25 20.22 3.76 4.30
CA ASN A 25 21.00 2.58 3.95
C ASN A 25 20.83 2.20 2.48
N PHE A 26 19.59 2.21 1.97
CA PHE A 26 19.33 1.96 0.55
C PHE A 26 19.90 3.05 -0.37
N SER A 27 19.85 4.32 0.03
CA SER A 27 20.30 5.42 -0.83
C SER A 27 21.80 5.42 -1.13
N HIS A 28 22.60 4.75 -0.28
CA HIS A 28 24.02 4.52 -0.50
C HIS A 28 24.31 3.48 -1.59
N ILE A 29 23.43 2.50 -1.79
CA ILE A 29 23.64 1.39 -2.74
C ILE A 29 22.81 1.54 -4.03
N VAL A 30 21.68 2.26 -3.98
CA VAL A 30 20.83 2.52 -5.14
C VAL A 30 21.36 3.73 -5.91
N SER A 31 21.63 3.56 -7.20
CA SER A 31 22.19 4.61 -8.05
C SER A 31 21.19 5.72 -8.38
N ASP A 32 19.97 5.36 -8.77
CA ASP A 32 19.00 6.28 -9.35
C ASP A 32 17.84 6.61 -8.40
N ASN A 33 16.78 5.80 -8.37
CA ASN A 33 15.55 6.08 -7.61
C ASN A 33 15.17 4.93 -6.67
N ILE A 34 14.62 5.26 -5.50
CA ILE A 34 14.02 4.35 -4.53
C ILE A 34 12.51 4.59 -4.51
N PHE A 35 11.73 3.53 -4.72
CA PHE A 35 10.27 3.58 -4.68
C PHE A 35 9.78 2.99 -3.36
N VAL A 36 9.09 3.80 -2.60
CA VAL A 36 8.51 3.40 -1.32
C VAL A 36 7.02 3.20 -1.52
N LEU A 37 6.56 1.97 -1.33
CA LEU A 37 5.13 1.69 -1.33
C LEU A 37 4.52 2.41 -0.12
N ASP A 38 3.53 3.25 -0.38
CA ASP A 38 2.80 3.93 0.69
C ASP A 38 1.96 2.92 1.49
N ALA A 39 1.56 3.29 2.70
CA ALA A 39 0.73 2.43 3.52
C ALA A 39 -0.62 2.19 2.84
N ILE A 40 -1.05 0.92 2.85
CA ILE A 40 -2.33 0.44 2.31
C ILE A 40 -3.22 -0.08 3.45
N PRO A 41 -4.55 0.02 3.32
CA PRO A 41 -5.46 -0.67 4.22
C PRO A 41 -5.21 -2.18 4.20
N ARG A 42 -5.37 -2.84 5.35
CA ARG A 42 -5.25 -4.30 5.47
C ARG A 42 -6.59 -4.92 5.79
N GLY A 43 -6.77 -6.18 5.44
CA GLY A 43 -7.89 -6.98 5.94
C GLY A 43 -7.86 -7.15 7.46
N THR A 44 -9.00 -7.46 8.05
CA THR A 44 -9.08 -8.03 9.40
C THR A 44 -8.32 -9.37 9.43
N GLU A 45 -7.85 -9.80 10.60
CA GLU A 45 -7.15 -11.09 10.74
C GLU A 45 -7.98 -12.27 10.23
N ARG A 46 -9.32 -12.16 10.32
CA ARG A 46 -10.27 -13.21 9.93
C ARG A 46 -10.85 -13.03 8.54
N PHE A 47 -10.44 -12.00 7.79
CA PHE A 47 -10.96 -11.72 6.46
C PHE A 47 -10.97 -12.97 5.57
N PHE A 48 -9.87 -13.74 5.58
CA PHE A 48 -9.74 -14.94 4.74
C PHE A 48 -10.68 -16.06 5.14
N GLU A 49 -10.86 -16.30 6.44
CA GLU A 49 -11.80 -17.29 6.96
C GLU A 49 -13.23 -16.92 6.54
N ASN A 50 -13.61 -15.66 6.79
CA ASN A 50 -14.95 -15.14 6.50
C ASN A 50 -15.24 -15.17 5.00
N TYR A 51 -14.29 -14.70 4.18
CA TYR A 51 -14.39 -14.68 2.73
C TYR A 51 -14.60 -16.09 2.15
N GLN A 52 -13.80 -17.07 2.60
CA GLN A 52 -13.95 -18.44 2.13
C GLN A 52 -15.28 -19.06 2.57
N ASP A 53 -15.71 -18.81 3.81
CA ASP A 53 -16.98 -19.34 4.32
C ASP A 53 -18.19 -18.73 3.63
N ASP A 54 -18.15 -17.44 3.29
CA ASP A 54 -19.19 -16.80 2.51
C ASP A 54 -19.28 -17.40 1.10
N LEU A 55 -18.14 -17.59 0.42
CA LEU A 55 -18.14 -18.26 -0.89
C LEU A 55 -18.70 -19.68 -0.81
N ARG A 56 -18.30 -20.48 0.19
CA ARG A 56 -18.83 -21.85 0.41
C ARG A 56 -20.35 -21.86 0.59
N ARG A 57 -20.90 -20.82 1.20
CA ARG A 57 -22.34 -20.67 1.48
C ARG A 57 -23.10 -19.92 0.38
N ASN A 58 -22.45 -19.66 -0.76
CA ASN A 58 -23.01 -18.86 -1.86
C ASN A 58 -23.49 -17.47 -1.40
N ARG A 59 -22.78 -16.88 -0.43
CA ARG A 59 -22.96 -15.50 0.03
C ARG A 59 -21.83 -14.65 -0.52
N PHE A 60 -22.16 -13.42 -0.86
CA PHE A 60 -21.17 -12.47 -1.37
C PHE A 60 -20.72 -11.57 -0.22
N PRO A 61 -19.43 -11.55 0.12
CA PRO A 61 -18.92 -10.65 1.14
C PRO A 61 -19.17 -9.20 0.70
N HIS A 62 -19.32 -8.30 1.67
CA HIS A 62 -19.54 -6.89 1.36
C HIS A 62 -18.21 -6.18 1.07
N PRO A 63 -18.09 -5.49 -0.08
CA PRO A 63 -17.03 -4.55 -0.39
C PRO A 63 -16.61 -3.65 0.78
N GLY A 64 -15.37 -3.78 1.23
CA GLY A 64 -14.77 -2.95 2.29
C GLY A 64 -15.24 -3.20 3.73
N GLY A 65 -16.09 -4.21 3.97
CA GLY A 65 -16.57 -4.55 5.33
C GLY A 65 -15.53 -5.19 6.23
N GLU A 66 -14.44 -5.69 5.65
CA GLU A 66 -13.40 -6.47 6.33
C GLU A 66 -12.04 -5.75 6.32
N VAL A 67 -12.03 -4.44 6.13
CA VAL A 67 -10.81 -3.63 6.24
C VAL A 67 -10.59 -3.26 7.70
N ASN A 68 -9.39 -3.53 8.21
CA ASN A 68 -8.98 -3.19 9.57
C ASN A 68 -8.83 -1.66 9.72
N THR A 69 -9.69 -1.06 10.54
CA THR A 69 -9.67 0.38 10.84
C THR A 69 -8.87 0.74 12.10
N THR A 70 -8.24 -0.24 12.75
CA THR A 70 -7.59 -0.08 14.07
C THR A 70 -6.24 0.63 13.97
N ALA A 71 -5.53 0.47 12.84
CA ALA A 71 -4.33 1.24 12.54
C ALA A 71 -4.72 2.50 11.75
N SER A 72 -4.30 3.68 12.22
CA SER A 72 -4.51 4.92 11.46
C SER A 72 -3.67 4.88 10.19
N LEU A 73 -4.32 4.60 9.07
CA LEU A 73 -3.73 4.65 7.73
C LEU A 73 -3.06 6.02 7.51
N ASP A 74 -3.73 7.09 7.91
CA ASP A 74 -3.23 8.46 7.78
C ASP A 74 -1.94 8.67 8.59
N LEU A 75 -1.86 8.10 9.80
CA LEU A 75 -0.65 8.15 10.59
C LEU A 75 0.50 7.41 9.89
N ALA A 76 0.27 6.18 9.42
CA ALA A 76 1.30 5.40 8.72
C ALA A 76 1.79 6.12 7.46
N ARG A 77 0.87 6.67 6.66
CA ARG A 77 1.18 7.50 5.49
C ARG A 77 1.97 8.75 5.87
N SER A 78 1.62 9.42 6.98
CA SER A 78 2.34 10.59 7.46
C SER A 78 3.79 10.27 7.87
N ILE A 79 4.03 9.11 8.48
CA ILE A 79 5.37 8.63 8.86
C ILE A 79 6.21 8.39 7.60
N LEU A 80 5.67 7.66 6.62
CA LEU A 80 6.36 7.38 5.35
C LEU A 80 6.66 8.67 4.58
N LYS A 81 5.70 9.61 4.52
CA LYS A 81 5.90 10.91 3.89
C LYS A 81 7.07 11.67 4.51
N ARG A 82 7.14 11.73 5.85
CA ARG A 82 8.25 12.41 6.57
C ARG A 82 9.59 11.73 6.30
N ALA A 83 9.63 10.40 6.30
CA ALA A 83 10.86 9.66 6.01
C ALA A 83 11.34 9.90 4.56
N VAL A 84 10.44 9.82 3.58
CA VAL A 84 10.76 10.02 2.16
C VAL A 84 11.24 11.45 1.87
N GLN A 85 10.69 12.47 2.55
CA GLN A 85 11.16 13.86 2.41
C GLN A 85 12.63 14.05 2.77
N SER A 86 13.22 13.18 3.59
CA SER A 86 14.65 13.23 3.94
C SER A 86 15.56 12.54 2.93
N CYS A 87 15.01 11.91 1.89
CA CYS A 87 15.74 11.11 0.91
C CYS A 87 15.52 11.65 -0.52
N ALA A 88 16.54 12.28 -1.08
CA ALA A 88 16.47 12.90 -2.42
C ALA A 88 16.19 11.90 -3.57
N LYS A 89 16.57 10.63 -3.39
CA LYS A 89 16.32 9.54 -4.35
C LYS A 89 14.95 8.87 -4.17
N CYS A 90 14.24 9.18 -3.09
CA CYS A 90 13.05 8.45 -2.71
C CYS A 90 11.78 9.11 -3.26
N SER A 91 10.86 8.29 -3.75
CA SER A 91 9.51 8.71 -4.10
C SER A 91 8.49 7.68 -3.63
N THR A 92 7.30 8.13 -3.25
CA THR A 92 6.21 7.22 -2.89
C THR A 92 5.39 6.82 -4.11
N PHE A 93 4.80 5.62 -4.05
CA PHE A 93 3.74 5.19 -4.96
C PHE A 93 2.64 4.49 -4.16
N ASP A 94 1.40 4.52 -4.65
CA ASP A 94 0.22 4.11 -3.89
C ASP A 94 -0.61 3.07 -4.66
N TYR A 95 -0.90 1.94 -4.00
CA TYR A 95 -1.80 0.91 -4.52
C TYR A 95 -3.28 1.22 -4.27
N VAL A 96 -3.60 2.05 -3.28
CA VAL A 96 -5.00 2.28 -2.85
C VAL A 96 -5.92 2.65 -4.00
N PRO A 97 -5.55 3.55 -4.94
CA PRO A 97 -6.43 3.87 -6.06
C PRO A 97 -6.79 2.65 -6.94
N THR A 98 -5.89 1.67 -7.06
CA THR A 98 -6.10 0.47 -7.89
C THR A 98 -7.21 -0.44 -7.33
N PHE A 99 -7.30 -0.48 -6.01
CA PHE A 99 -8.22 -1.36 -5.28
C PHE A 99 -9.38 -0.60 -4.64
N THR A 100 -9.55 0.68 -4.95
CA THR A 100 -10.67 1.47 -4.44
C THR A 100 -11.78 1.53 -5.46
N ALA A 101 -12.97 1.10 -5.07
CA ALA A 101 -14.19 1.24 -5.85
C ALA A 101 -15.27 1.86 -4.95
N ASN A 102 -16.02 2.83 -5.47
CA ASN A 102 -17.08 3.54 -4.75
C ASN A 102 -16.61 4.10 -3.39
N GLY A 103 -15.40 4.65 -3.35
CA GLY A 103 -14.81 5.24 -2.13
C GLY A 103 -14.39 4.22 -1.07
N LYS A 104 -14.44 2.92 -1.35
CA LYS A 104 -14.05 1.86 -0.42
C LYS A 104 -12.92 1.01 -1.00
N PHE A 105 -11.90 0.75 -0.19
CA PHE A 105 -10.85 -0.20 -0.51
C PHE A 105 -11.42 -1.62 -0.55
N GLN A 106 -11.07 -2.38 -1.57
CA GLN A 106 -11.59 -3.71 -1.87
C GLN A 106 -10.49 -4.74 -1.67
N LEU A 107 -10.79 -5.79 -0.92
CA LEU A 107 -9.88 -6.92 -0.69
C LEU A 107 -10.12 -8.08 -1.68
N PHE A 108 -11.22 -8.02 -2.44
CA PHE A 108 -11.59 -9.00 -3.45
C PHE A 108 -12.39 -8.33 -4.58
N ASP A 109 -12.47 -9.03 -5.71
CA ASP A 109 -13.30 -8.67 -6.85
C ASP A 109 -14.69 -9.27 -6.69
N ILE A 110 -15.72 -8.41 -6.63
CA ILE A 110 -17.11 -8.85 -6.46
C ILE A 110 -17.66 -9.59 -7.69
N HIS A 111 -17.12 -9.34 -8.88
CA HIS A 111 -17.58 -9.95 -10.12
C HIS A 111 -16.83 -11.25 -10.42
N ALA A 112 -15.52 -11.27 -10.19
CA ALA A 112 -14.71 -12.48 -10.40
C ALA A 112 -14.76 -13.44 -9.21
N HIS A 113 -15.20 -12.98 -8.04
CA HIS A 113 -15.18 -13.71 -6.77
C HIS A 113 -13.77 -14.18 -6.38
N VAL A 114 -12.74 -13.39 -6.68
CA VAL A 114 -11.34 -13.70 -6.37
C VAL A 114 -10.75 -12.63 -5.45
N ALA A 115 -10.06 -13.06 -4.39
CA ALA A 115 -9.33 -12.16 -3.49
C ALA A 115 -8.11 -11.55 -4.17
N TYR A 116 -7.84 -10.28 -3.88
CA TYR A 116 -6.65 -9.58 -4.36
C TYR A 116 -5.41 -9.94 -3.53
N GLU A 117 -5.58 -10.32 -2.27
CA GLU A 117 -4.51 -10.75 -1.36
C GLU A 117 -4.74 -12.19 -0.88
N ASN A 118 -3.72 -12.81 -0.28
CA ASN A 118 -3.78 -14.12 0.38
C ASN A 118 -3.71 -13.97 1.92
N SER A 119 -3.83 -15.08 2.66
CA SER A 119 -3.96 -15.10 4.13
C SER A 119 -2.81 -14.49 4.93
N VAL A 120 -1.73 -14.10 4.26
CA VAL A 120 -0.56 -13.44 4.84
C VAL A 120 -0.30 -12.06 4.23
N PHE A 121 -1.33 -11.44 3.63
CA PHE A 121 -1.31 -10.10 3.05
C PHE A 121 -0.39 -9.93 1.82
N HIS A 122 -0.09 -11.02 1.11
CA HIS A 122 0.57 -10.93 -0.19
C HIS A 122 -0.45 -10.86 -1.32
N PHE A 123 -0.23 -10.03 -2.33
CA PHE A 123 -1.09 -9.99 -3.51
C PHE A 123 -1.12 -11.35 -4.24
N THR A 124 -2.32 -11.81 -4.60
CA THR A 124 -2.53 -12.96 -5.47
C THR A 124 -2.09 -12.62 -6.90
N PRO A 125 -1.92 -13.61 -7.81
CA PRO A 125 -1.69 -13.33 -9.22
C PRO A 125 -2.73 -12.38 -9.83
N TYR A 126 -3.99 -12.48 -9.40
CA TYR A 126 -5.06 -11.57 -9.83
C TYR A 126 -4.86 -10.15 -9.29
N GLY A 127 -4.53 -9.99 -8.00
CA GLY A 127 -4.17 -8.69 -7.41
C GLY A 127 -2.97 -8.04 -8.09
N LEU A 128 -1.91 -8.80 -8.35
CA LEU A 128 -0.73 -8.32 -9.09
C LEU A 128 -1.07 -7.92 -10.52
N HIS A 129 -1.97 -8.64 -11.19
CA HIS A 129 -2.45 -8.27 -12.52
C HIS A 129 -3.12 -6.89 -12.52
N ARG A 130 -3.91 -6.56 -11.50
CA ARG A 130 -4.55 -5.24 -11.35
C ARG A 130 -3.54 -4.10 -11.19
N LEU A 131 -2.36 -4.38 -10.63
CA LEU A 131 -1.29 -3.39 -10.44
C LEU A 131 -0.48 -3.10 -11.71
N ARG A 132 -0.64 -3.86 -12.79
CA ARG A 132 0.15 -3.70 -14.02
C ARG A 132 0.13 -2.26 -14.58
N PRO A 133 -1.01 -1.54 -14.66
CA PRO A 133 -1.03 -0.17 -15.17
C PRO A 133 -0.20 0.79 -14.31
N LEU A 134 -0.23 0.62 -12.99
CA LEU A 134 0.56 1.43 -12.06
C LEU A 134 2.06 1.22 -12.28
N TYR A 135 2.50 -0.03 -12.30
CA TYR A 135 3.91 -0.35 -12.56
C TYR A 135 4.35 0.11 -13.93
N LYS A 136 3.51 -0.03 -14.96
CA LYS A 136 3.79 0.52 -16.29
C LYS A 136 4.02 2.03 -16.22
N GLY A 137 3.15 2.77 -15.52
CA GLY A 137 3.30 4.21 -15.35
C GLY A 137 4.57 4.62 -14.60
N ILE A 138 5.02 3.80 -13.65
CA ILE A 138 6.32 3.98 -12.98
C ILE A 138 7.46 3.76 -13.99
N CYS A 139 7.45 2.64 -14.72
CA CYS A 139 8.46 2.33 -15.74
C CYS A 139 8.57 3.42 -16.83
N ASP A 140 7.44 3.90 -17.34
CA ASP A 140 7.40 4.91 -18.41
C ASP A 140 8.07 6.24 -18.00
N LYS A 141 8.06 6.59 -16.71
CA LYS A 141 8.75 7.79 -16.18
C LYS A 141 10.27 7.68 -16.30
N PHE A 142 10.82 6.48 -16.26
CA PHE A 142 12.26 6.26 -16.41
C PHE A 142 12.69 6.29 -17.87
N THR A 143 11.93 5.65 -18.75
CA THR A 143 12.26 5.60 -20.18
C THR A 143 12.30 6.99 -20.80
N LYS A 144 11.43 7.91 -20.36
CA LYS A 144 11.44 9.30 -20.82
C LYS A 144 12.69 10.08 -20.37
N LYS A 145 13.22 9.84 -19.17
CA LYS A 145 14.45 10.48 -18.69
C LYS A 145 15.70 10.04 -19.45
N ALA A 146 15.73 8.80 -19.96
CA ALA A 146 16.85 8.30 -20.75
C ALA A 146 16.92 8.88 -22.18
N GLY A 147 15.84 9.53 -22.66
CA GLY A 147 15.78 10.16 -23.99
C GLY A 147 16.23 11.63 -24.02
N GLU A 148 16.58 12.22 -22.88
CA GLU A 148 17.05 13.61 -22.74
C GLU A 148 18.56 13.67 -22.46
N LEU A 149 19.35 12.79 -23.08
CA LEU A 149 20.80 13.03 -23.15
C LEU A 149 21.06 14.15 -24.18
N PRO A 150 21.77 15.23 -23.83
CA PRO A 150 22.24 16.19 -24.82
C PRO A 150 23.18 15.47 -25.79
N ALA A 151 23.03 15.79 -27.08
CA ALA A 151 23.97 15.43 -28.13
C ALA A 151 25.36 16.02 -27.86
#